data_AF-A0A1Y5PNW2-F1
#
_entry.id   AF-A0A1Y5PNW2-F1
#
_cell.length_a   1.000
_cell.length_b   1.000
_cell.length_c   1.000
_cell.angle_alpha   90.00
_cell.angle_beta   90.00
_cell.angle_gamma   90.00
#
_symmetry.space_group_name_H-M   'P 1'
#
loop_
_entity.id
_entity.type
_entity.pdbx_description
1 polymer ?
#
loop_
_entity_poly.entity_id
_entity_poly.type
_entity_poly.pdbx_seq_one_letter_code
_entity_poly.pdbx_strand_id
1 'polypeptide(L)'
;MTNDDSAPVNRPLNDDERHMLNELVVWKIRHGIAANSGVHVDQDSTIDALDDLIEKHGMALQYGERQVYVTVGERRNIILRVSREFLAFHSQHDEQVTEDQLAAALASGDIE
;
A
#
# COMPACT_ATOMS: atom_id res chain seq x y z
N MET A 1 -26.59 9.70 14.60
CA MET A 1 -26.46 8.87 13.39
C MET A 1 -26.39 9.80 12.19
N THR A 2 -25.18 10.05 11.69
CA THR A 2 -24.86 10.55 10.35
C THR A 2 -23.37 10.30 10.21
N ASN A 3 -22.98 9.04 9.97
CA ASN A 3 -21.69 8.76 9.36
C ASN A 3 -21.90 9.17 7.90
N ASP A 4 -21.40 10.35 7.55
CA ASP A 4 -21.39 10.85 6.19
C ASP A 4 -20.45 9.93 5.39
N ASP A 5 -21.07 8.94 4.78
CA ASP A 5 -20.50 7.85 3.97
C ASP A 5 -20.05 8.40 2.59
N SER A 6 -19.31 9.50 2.61
CA SER A 6 -18.58 9.95 1.43
C SER A 6 -17.36 9.03 1.32
N ALA A 7 -17.57 7.81 0.82
CA ALA A 7 -16.49 6.93 0.43
C ALA A 7 -15.48 7.76 -0.39
N PRO A 8 -14.16 7.62 -0.18
CA PRO A 8 -13.10 8.42 -0.83
C PRO A 8 -12.96 8.10 -2.33
N VAL A 9 -14.07 7.95 -3.04
CA VAL A 9 -14.22 7.63 -4.45
C VAL A 9 -13.86 8.86 -5.27
N ASN A 10 -12.99 8.68 -6.27
CA ASN A 10 -12.60 9.72 -7.24
C ASN A 10 -11.94 10.99 -6.68
N ARG A 11 -11.41 10.99 -5.45
CA ARG A 11 -10.54 12.07 -4.96
C ARG A 11 -9.05 11.69 -5.05
N PRO A 12 -8.13 12.66 -5.26
CA PRO A 12 -6.71 12.41 -5.04
C PRO A 12 -6.46 12.05 -3.56
N LEU A 13 -5.42 11.26 -3.32
CA LEU A 13 -5.01 10.92 -1.95
C LEU A 13 -4.44 12.15 -1.25
N ASN A 14 -4.80 12.33 0.02
CA ASN A 14 -4.13 13.30 0.89
C ASN A 14 -2.71 12.81 1.25
N ASP A 15 -1.97 13.60 2.02
CA ASP A 15 -0.58 13.27 2.34
C ASP A 15 -0.49 12.08 3.32
N ASP A 16 -1.44 11.95 4.25
CA ASP A 16 -1.51 10.82 5.19
C ASP A 16 -1.81 9.49 4.48
N GLU A 17 -2.77 9.49 3.54
CA GLU A 17 -3.09 8.36 2.67
C GLU A 17 -1.91 7.96 1.79
N ARG A 18 -1.12 8.93 1.31
CA ARG A 18 0.10 8.67 0.54
C ARG A 18 1.23 8.12 1.41
N HIS A 19 1.38 8.63 2.62
CA HIS A 19 2.35 8.13 3.58
C HIS A 19 2.03 6.67 3.93
N MET A 20 0.78 6.40 4.29
CA MET A 20 0.29 5.06 4.57
C MET A 20 0.49 4.12 3.37
N LEU A 21 0.21 4.59 2.15
CA LEU A 21 0.43 3.78 0.95
C LEU A 21 1.90 3.38 0.78
N ASN A 22 2.84 4.28 1.07
CA ASN A 22 4.27 3.96 1.04
C ASN A 22 4.63 2.91 2.10
N GLU A 23 4.12 3.04 3.32
CA GLU A 23 4.33 2.02 4.37
C GLU A 23 3.78 0.66 3.96
N LEU A 24 2.59 0.62 3.35
CA LEU A 24 1.98 -0.61 2.83
C LEU A 24 2.82 -1.24 1.72
N VAL A 25 3.42 -0.44 0.82
CA VAL A 25 4.31 -0.97 -0.23
C VAL A 25 5.54 -1.63 0.40
N VAL A 26 6.19 -0.96 1.35
CA VAL A 26 7.36 -1.51 2.05
C VAL A 26 7.00 -2.80 2.78
N TRP A 27 5.88 -2.81 3.52
CA TRP A 27 5.40 -4.01 4.19
C TRP A 27 5.11 -5.15 3.22
N LYS A 28 4.39 -4.87 2.11
CA LYS A 28 4.02 -5.88 1.11
C LYS A 28 5.24 -6.54 0.48
N ILE A 29 6.27 -5.76 0.16
CA ILE A 29 7.53 -6.27 -0.40
C ILE A 29 8.24 -7.16 0.63
N ARG A 30 8.37 -6.71 1.88
CA ARG A 30 9.00 -7.49 2.97
C ARG A 30 8.27 -8.80 3.21
N HIS A 31 6.96 -8.73 3.36
CA HIS A 31 6.11 -9.90 3.57
C HIS A 31 6.16 -10.85 2.38
N GLY A 32 6.16 -10.33 1.15
CA GLY A 32 6.29 -11.12 -0.07
C GLY A 32 7.64 -11.84 -0.17
N ILE A 33 8.74 -11.19 0.20
CA ILE A 33 10.07 -11.83 0.21
C ILE A 33 10.15 -12.89 1.31
N ALA A 34 9.67 -12.58 2.52
CA ALA A 34 9.65 -13.50 3.64
C ALA A 34 8.81 -14.76 3.32
N ALA A 35 7.62 -14.58 2.73
CA ALA A 35 6.75 -15.68 2.36
C ALA A 35 7.33 -16.58 1.25
N ASN A 36 8.00 -16.01 0.25
CA ASN A 36 8.51 -16.76 -0.90
C ASN A 36 9.91 -17.35 -0.68
N SER A 37 10.76 -16.69 0.12
CA SER A 37 12.18 -17.04 0.28
C SER A 37 12.51 -17.56 1.68
N GLY A 38 11.61 -17.39 2.66
CA GLY A 38 11.88 -17.69 4.07
C GLY A 38 12.90 -16.73 4.71
N VAL A 39 13.28 -15.66 4.01
CA VAL A 39 14.28 -14.68 4.45
C VAL A 39 13.57 -13.44 4.96
N HIS A 40 13.85 -13.07 6.21
CA HIS A 40 13.46 -11.75 6.70
C HIS A 40 14.40 -10.69 6.14
N VAL A 41 13.82 -9.65 5.54
CA VAL A 41 14.54 -8.50 5.04
C VAL A 41 14.28 -7.33 5.99
N ASP A 42 15.35 -6.65 6.38
CA ASP A 42 15.27 -5.44 7.19
C ASP A 42 14.51 -4.32 6.44
N GLN A 43 13.90 -3.43 7.22
CA GLN A 43 13.10 -2.34 6.66
C GLN A 43 13.97 -1.39 5.83
N ASP A 44 15.13 -0.97 6.35
CA ASP A 44 16.06 -0.07 5.66
C ASP A 44 16.51 -0.64 4.31
N SER A 45 16.91 -1.91 4.28
CA SER A 45 17.29 -2.60 3.03
C SER A 45 16.16 -2.65 2.00
N THR A 46 14.90 -2.71 2.47
CA THR A 46 13.74 -2.71 1.57
C THR A 46 13.47 -1.32 1.03
N ILE A 47 13.60 -0.29 1.86
CA ILE A 47 13.44 1.11 1.44
C ILE A 47 14.51 1.46 0.41
N ASP A 48 15.77 1.11 0.67
CA ASP A 48 16.87 1.34 -0.29
C ASP A 48 16.61 0.63 -1.62
N ALA A 49 16.19 -0.64 -1.58
CA ALA A 49 15.86 -1.39 -2.79
C ALA A 49 14.64 -0.81 -3.55
N LEU A 50 13.67 -0.25 -2.82
CA LEU A 50 12.50 0.40 -3.38
C LEU A 50 12.89 1.71 -4.06
N ASP A 51 13.71 2.53 -3.42
CA ASP A 51 14.21 3.79 -3.99
C ASP A 51 15.04 3.52 -5.26
N ASP A 52 15.92 2.52 -5.23
CA ASP A 52 16.67 2.07 -6.39
C ASP A 52 15.75 1.64 -7.55
N LEU A 53 14.66 0.94 -7.22
CA LEU A 53 13.67 0.48 -8.20
C LEU A 53 12.87 1.66 -8.79
N ILE A 54 12.49 2.62 -7.95
CA ILE A 54 11.80 3.86 -8.35
C ILE A 54 12.71 4.67 -9.27
N GLU A 55 14.00 4.82 -8.94
CA GLU A 55 14.95 5.56 -9.75
C GLU A 55 15.17 4.90 -11.11
N LYS A 56 15.33 3.57 -11.16
CA LYS A 56 15.61 2.82 -12.40
C LYS A 56 14.41 2.70 -13.32
N HIS A 57 13.22 2.50 -12.76
CA HIS A 57 12.05 2.07 -13.53
C HIS A 57 10.87 3.04 -13.46
N GLY A 58 10.88 3.96 -12.49
CA GLY A 58 9.74 4.80 -12.18
C GLY A 58 8.64 4.03 -11.47
N MET A 59 7.99 4.70 -10.52
CA MET A 59 6.77 4.24 -9.88
C MET A 59 5.60 5.13 -10.29
N ALA A 60 4.48 4.51 -10.59
CA ALA A 60 3.26 5.21 -10.97
C ALA A 60 2.09 4.76 -10.10
N LEU A 61 1.37 5.75 -9.58
CA LEU A 61 0.12 5.57 -8.86
C LEU A 61 -1.03 5.61 -9.86
N GLN A 62 -1.85 4.57 -9.85
CA GLN A 62 -3.08 4.52 -10.63
C GLN A 62 -4.29 4.51 -9.71
N TYR A 63 -5.24 5.37 -10.03
CA TYR A 63 -6.44 5.56 -9.25
C TYR A 63 -7.61 4.86 -9.95
N GLY A 64 -8.08 3.78 -9.35
CA GLY A 64 -9.40 3.20 -9.67
C GLY A 64 -10.50 3.86 -8.86
N GLU A 65 -11.74 3.54 -9.22
CA GLU A 65 -12.95 4.05 -8.56
C GLU A 65 -12.98 3.71 -7.06
N ARG A 66 -12.61 2.47 -6.71
CA ARG A 66 -12.64 1.96 -5.32
C ARG A 66 -11.27 1.53 -4.79
N GLN A 67 -10.25 1.52 -5.65
CA GLN A 67 -8.94 0.97 -5.34
C GLN A 67 -7.81 1.86 -5.87
N VAL A 68 -6.67 1.79 -5.20
CA VAL A 68 -5.42 2.41 -5.63
C VAL A 68 -4.46 1.30 -5.99
N TYR A 69 -3.76 1.49 -7.10
CA TYR A 69 -2.75 0.56 -7.58
C TYR A 69 -1.39 1.27 -7.60
N VAL A 70 -0.39 0.62 -7.03
CA VAL A 70 1.02 1.01 -7.16
C VAL A 70 1.62 0.14 -8.24
N THR A 71 2.12 0.77 -9.30
CA THR A 71 2.75 0.09 -10.44
C THR A 71 4.19 0.50 -10.60
N VAL A 72 5.03 -0.44 -11.06
CA VAL A 72 6.45 -0.18 -11.34
C VAL A 72 6.85 -0.56 -12.75
N GLY A 73 7.76 0.23 -13.31
CA GLY A 73 8.37 -0.02 -14.60
C GLY A 73 7.45 0.16 -15.80
N GLU A 74 8.05 0.03 -16.98
CA GLU A 74 7.40 0.30 -18.27
C GLU A 74 6.22 -0.65 -18.54
N ARG A 75 6.24 -1.85 -17.94
CA ARG A 75 5.16 -2.84 -18.06
C ARG A 75 4.01 -2.61 -17.08
N ARG A 76 4.09 -1.60 -16.21
CA ARG A 76 3.08 -1.27 -15.18
C ARG A 76 2.72 -2.49 -14.31
N ASN A 77 3.73 -3.23 -13.87
CA ASN A 77 3.53 -4.36 -12.97
C ASN A 77 2.94 -3.84 -11.65
N ILE A 78 1.79 -4.37 -11.25
CA ILE A 78 1.13 -3.99 -9.99
C ILE A 78 1.90 -4.64 -8.84
N ILE A 79 2.45 -3.81 -7.95
CA ILE A 79 3.12 -4.27 -6.72
C ILE A 79 2.15 -4.32 -5.54
N LEU A 80 1.24 -3.34 -5.50
CA LEU A 80 0.27 -3.19 -4.43
C LEU A 80 -1.06 -2.75 -5.01
N ARG A 81 -2.13 -3.42 -4.60
CA ARG A 81 -3.50 -2.98 -4.75
C ARG A 81 -4.08 -2.78 -3.37
N VAL A 82 -4.70 -1.63 -3.11
CA VAL A 82 -5.33 -1.34 -1.82
C VAL A 82 -6.70 -0.70 -2.02
N SER A 83 -7.67 -1.06 -1.20
CA SER A 83 -8.98 -0.40 -1.20
C SER A 83 -8.86 1.04 -0.66
N ARG A 84 -9.58 1.97 -1.30
CA ARG A 84 -9.58 3.37 -0.85
C ARG A 84 -10.24 3.51 0.53
N GLU A 85 -11.21 2.65 0.84
CA GLU A 85 -11.86 2.58 2.15
C GLU A 85 -10.86 2.22 3.25
N PHE A 86 -10.00 1.23 3.01
CA PHE A 86 -8.92 0.87 3.93
C PHE A 86 -7.94 2.03 4.16
N LEU A 87 -7.48 2.68 3.08
CA LEU A 87 -6.60 3.85 3.19
C LEU A 87 -7.25 4.99 3.97
N ALA A 88 -8.50 5.36 3.66
CA ALA A 88 -9.15 6.49 4.33
C ALA A 88 -9.50 6.20 5.79
N PHE A 89 -9.82 4.95 6.12
CA PHE A 89 -10.05 4.54 7.50
C PHE A 89 -8.74 4.63 8.29
N HIS A 90 -7.69 3.92 7.85
CA HIS A 90 -6.47 3.80 8.61
C HIS A 90 -5.55 5.03 8.57
N SER A 91 -5.59 5.86 7.52
CA SER A 91 -4.83 7.12 7.49
C SER A 91 -5.32 8.16 8.50
N GLN A 92 -6.55 8.02 9.01
CA GLN A 92 -7.12 8.92 10.03
C GLN A 92 -6.84 8.43 11.45
N HIS A 93 -6.31 7.22 11.61
CA HIS A 93 -5.95 6.65 12.88
C HIS A 93 -4.42 6.74 13.04
N ASP A 94 -3.98 7.54 14.03
CA ASP A 94 -2.54 7.68 14.42
C ASP A 94 -1.93 6.35 14.92
N GLU A 95 -2.77 5.32 15.11
CA GLU A 95 -2.34 3.96 15.44
C GLU A 95 -1.70 3.31 14.21
N GLN A 96 -0.41 3.01 14.31
CA GLN A 96 0.30 2.18 13.33
C GLN A 96 -0.49 0.90 13.06
N VAL A 97 -0.77 0.62 11.79
CA VAL A 97 -1.46 -0.61 11.43
C VAL A 97 -0.59 -1.80 11.80
N THR A 98 -1.14 -2.67 12.65
CA THR A 98 -0.45 -3.86 13.13
C THR A 98 -0.32 -4.92 12.03
N GLU A 99 0.68 -5.80 12.12
CA GLU A 99 0.84 -6.91 11.17
C GLU A 99 -0.41 -7.81 11.09
N ASP A 100 -1.11 -8.02 12.21
CA ASP A 100 -2.38 -8.77 12.24
C ASP A 100 -3.48 -8.10 11.42
N GLN A 101 -3.59 -6.76 11.47
CA GLN A 101 -4.56 -6.02 10.66
C GLN A 101 -4.21 -6.08 9.17
N LEU A 102 -2.92 -6.01 8.83
CA LEU A 102 -2.46 -6.14 7.44
C LEU A 102 -2.69 -7.56 6.91
N ALA A 103 -2.45 -8.58 7.73
CA ALA A 103 -2.77 -9.97 7.39
C ALA A 103 -4.27 -10.19 7.20
N ALA A 104 -5.11 -9.58 8.05
CA ALA A 104 -6.56 -9.60 7.90
C ALA A 104 -7.01 -8.91 6.60
N ALA A 105 -6.39 -7.77 6.25
CA ALA A 105 -6.67 -7.03 5.01
C ALA A 105 -6.22 -7.78 3.75
N LEU A 106 -5.12 -8.55 3.81
CA LEU A 106 -4.76 -9.50 2.75
C LEU A 106 -5.81 -10.61 2.61
N ALA A 107 -6.29 -11.15 3.73
CA ALA A 107 -7.28 -12.23 3.72
C ALA A 107 -8.67 -11.77 3.23
N SER A 108 -9.05 -10.51 3.48
CA SER A 108 -10.31 -9.91 2.99
C SER A 108 -10.24 -9.47 1.53
N GLY A 109 -9.04 -9.36 0.94
CA GLY A 109 -8.83 -8.83 -0.41
C GLY A 109 -8.85 -7.30 -0.48
N ASP A 110 -8.77 -6.62 0.67
CA ASP A 110 -8.56 -5.18 0.74
C ASP A 110 -7.15 -4.78 0.30
N ILE A 111 -6.19 -5.69 0.45
CA ILE A 111 -4.81 -5.55 -0.01
C ILE A 111 -4.45 -6.77 -0.88
N GLU A 112 -3.85 -6.55 -2.06
CA GLU A 112 -3.36 -7.60 -2.97
C GLU A 112 -1.99 -7.27 -3.55
#